data_AF-A0A2G9GBJ9-F1
#
_entry.id   AF-A0A2G9GBJ9-F1
#
_cell.length_a   1.000
_cell.length_b   1.000
_cell.length_c   1.000
_cell.angle_alpha   90.00
_cell.angle_beta   90.00
_cell.angle_gamma   90.00
#
_symmetry.space_group_name_H-M   'P 1'
#
loop_
_entity.id
_entity.type
_entity.pdbx_description
1 polymer ?
#
loop_
_entity_poly.entity_id
_entity_poly.type
_entity_poly.pdbx_seq_one_letter_code
_entity_poly.pdbx_strand_id
1 'polypeptide(L)'
;MVKTTKGGKTMNPTDAYRKELRKKELKRNKKERKKVREVGILKKDPETFKEQIHKLEAMKADGALDKARKHKKRQLEDTLNLVIKKRKVMRNFINIFSLWDIWCNSLIFF
;
A
#
# COMPACT_ATOMS: atom_id res chain seq x y z
N MET A 1 7.36 14.15 29.86
CA MET A 1 8.11 12.89 30.06
C MET A 1 9.51 13.05 29.47
N VAL A 2 10.52 13.25 30.33
CA VAL A 2 11.91 13.46 29.90
C VAL A 2 12.41 12.18 29.25
N LYS A 3 12.81 12.28 27.98
CA LYS A 3 13.33 11.13 27.22
C LYS A 3 14.70 10.79 27.80
N THR A 4 14.83 9.69 28.50
CA THR A 4 16.12 9.17 28.98
C THR A 4 16.81 8.38 27.86
N THR A 5 18.14 8.33 27.91
CA THR A 5 18.91 7.44 27.03
C THR A 5 18.69 5.97 27.43
N LYS A 6 19.07 5.03 26.55
CA LYS A 6 18.94 3.57 26.79
C LYS A 6 19.70 3.06 28.04
N GLY A 7 20.47 3.93 28.71
CA GLY A 7 21.20 3.68 29.95
C GLY A 7 20.90 4.70 31.07
N GLY A 8 19.70 5.29 31.10
CA GLY A 8 19.21 6.06 32.27
C GLY A 8 19.76 7.48 32.46
N LYS A 9 20.76 7.91 31.68
CA LYS A 9 21.28 9.29 31.75
C LYS A 9 20.31 10.29 31.11
N THR A 10 20.14 11.44 31.76
CA THR A 10 19.38 12.59 31.24
C THR A 10 19.97 13.03 29.91
N MET A 11 19.09 13.25 28.92
CA MET A 11 19.56 13.52 27.56
C MET A 11 20.00 14.97 27.43
N ASN A 12 21.16 15.21 26.82
CA ASN A 12 21.62 16.57 26.51
C ASN A 12 20.56 17.28 25.62
N PRO A 13 20.14 18.53 25.94
CA PRO A 13 19.18 19.29 25.14
C PRO A 13 19.55 19.38 23.64
N THR A 14 20.83 19.47 23.30
CA THR A 14 21.30 19.46 21.90
C THR A 14 21.06 18.11 21.20
N ASP A 15 21.25 17.00 21.92
CA ASP A 15 20.99 15.65 21.40
C ASP A 15 19.51 15.35 21.29
N ALA A 16 18.68 15.92 22.18
CA ALA A 16 17.23 15.84 22.07
C ALA A 16 16.75 16.50 20.77
N TYR A 17 17.27 17.69 20.45
CA TYR A 17 16.97 18.41 19.22
C TYR A 17 17.39 17.63 17.96
N ARG A 18 18.62 17.10 17.94
CA ARG A 18 19.12 16.26 16.83
C ARG A 18 18.27 15.00 16.62
N LYS A 19 17.88 14.34 17.70
CA LYS A 19 17.00 13.16 17.63
C LYS A 19 15.60 13.50 17.14
N GLU A 20 15.09 14.68 17.48
CA GLU A 20 13.80 15.14 16.98
C GLU A 20 13.83 15.46 15.49
N LEU A 21 14.88 16.11 15.00
CA LEU A 21 15.12 16.31 13.57
C LEU A 21 15.22 14.96 12.84
N ARG A 22 16.02 14.03 13.35
CA ARG A 22 16.13 12.68 12.77
C ARG A 22 14.80 11.92 12.80
N LYS A 23 13.97 12.10 13.83
CA LYS A 23 12.63 11.51 13.91
C LYS A 23 11.68 12.11 12.87
N LYS A 24 11.73 13.42 12.63
CA LYS A 24 10.95 14.09 11.58
C LYS A 24 11.38 13.59 10.19
N GLU A 25 12.68 13.45 9.97
CA GLU A 25 13.25 12.94 8.73
C GLU A 25 12.87 11.47 8.46
N LEU A 26 13.06 10.60 9.47
CA LEU A 26 12.63 9.19 9.39
C LEU A 26 11.13 9.05 9.12
N LYS A 27 10.29 9.97 9.63
CA LYS A 27 8.85 9.97 9.34
C LYS A 27 8.58 10.31 7.87
N ARG A 28 9.29 11.28 7.28
CA ARG A 28 9.18 11.61 5.85
C ARG A 28 9.59 10.42 4.98
N ASN A 29 10.75 9.83 5.26
CA ASN A 29 11.25 8.65 4.53
C ASN A 29 10.35 7.41 4.69
N LYS A 30 9.62 7.29 5.80
CA LYS A 30 8.60 6.23 5.95
C LYS A 30 7.36 6.50 5.09
N LYS A 31 6.92 7.75 4.98
CA LYS A 31 5.77 8.13 4.14
C LYS A 31 6.11 7.91 2.66
N GLU A 32 7.29 8.33 2.24
CA GLU A 32 7.77 8.12 0.87
C GLU A 32 7.87 6.64 0.53
N ARG A 33 8.49 5.82 1.39
CA ARG A 33 8.51 4.36 1.22
C ARG A 33 7.12 3.73 1.15
N LYS A 34 6.10 4.31 1.79
CA LYS A 34 4.72 3.84 1.63
C LYS A 34 4.17 4.20 0.25
N LYS A 35 4.34 5.45 -0.19
CA LYS A 35 3.93 5.90 -1.54
C LYS A 35 4.58 5.07 -2.64
N VAL A 36 5.89 4.86 -2.58
CA VAL A 36 6.63 4.03 -3.56
C VAL A 36 6.10 2.60 -3.58
N ARG A 37 5.82 2.01 -2.41
CA ARG A 37 5.21 0.67 -2.34
C ARG A 37 3.81 0.63 -2.94
N GLU A 38 2.99 1.64 -2.71
CA GLU A 38 1.65 1.74 -3.29
C GLU A 38 1.69 1.84 -4.82
N VAL A 39 2.57 2.68 -5.37
CA VAL A 39 2.79 2.79 -6.82
C VAL A 39 3.30 1.48 -7.41
N GLY A 40 4.23 0.80 -6.72
CA GLY A 40 4.75 -0.50 -7.14
C GLY A 40 3.69 -1.60 -7.15
N ILE A 41 2.72 -1.59 -6.23
CA ILE A 41 1.59 -2.53 -6.21
C ILE A 41 0.61 -2.23 -7.35
N LEU A 42 0.41 -0.95 -7.66
CA LEU A 42 -0.51 -0.51 -8.70
C LEU A 42 -0.11 -0.97 -10.11
N LYS A 43 1.20 -1.00 -10.37
CA LYS A 43 1.77 -1.48 -11.63
C LYS A 43 1.70 -3.00 -11.82
N LYS A 44 1.28 -3.75 -10.81
CA LYS A 44 1.13 -5.22 -10.92
C LYS A 44 -0.21 -5.57 -11.54
N ASP A 45 -0.19 -6.59 -12.38
CA ASP A 45 -1.39 -7.13 -13.01
C ASP A 45 -2.17 -8.03 -12.06
N PRO A 46 -3.51 -7.93 -11.99
CA PRO A 46 -4.34 -8.72 -11.09
C PRO A 46 -4.66 -10.08 -11.71
N GLU A 47 -4.67 -10.19 -13.04
CA GLU A 47 -4.95 -11.43 -13.76
C GLU A 47 -3.87 -12.47 -13.48
N THR A 48 -2.60 -12.06 -13.39
CA THR A 48 -1.52 -12.97 -13.00
C THR A 48 -1.72 -13.56 -11.60
N PHE A 49 -2.31 -12.80 -10.67
CA PHE A 49 -2.62 -13.30 -9.34
C PHE A 49 -3.83 -14.25 -9.35
N LYS A 50 -4.86 -13.94 -10.15
CA LYS A 50 -6.02 -14.83 -10.33
C LYS A 50 -5.62 -16.16 -10.97
N GLU A 51 -4.77 -16.14 -11.99
CA GLU A 51 -4.26 -17.36 -12.63
C GLU A 51 -3.46 -18.22 -11.65
N GLN A 52 -2.64 -17.61 -10.79
CA GLN A 52 -1.90 -18.33 -9.76
C GLN A 52 -2.84 -18.94 -8.71
N ILE A 53 -3.89 -18.21 -8.30
CA ILE A 53 -4.93 -18.74 -7.41
C ILE A 53 -5.65 -19.91 -8.07
N HIS A 54 -6.06 -19.77 -9.34
CA HIS A 54 -6.74 -20.81 -10.10
C HIS A 54 -5.89 -22.08 -10.24
N LYS A 55 -4.58 -21.95 -10.50
CA LYS A 55 -3.64 -23.09 -10.50
C LYS A 55 -3.58 -23.79 -9.13
N LEU A 56 -3.52 -23.02 -8.04
CA LEU A 56 -3.53 -23.57 -6.69
C LEU A 56 -4.87 -24.22 -6.31
N GLU A 57 -5.98 -23.75 -6.88
CA GLU A 57 -7.31 -24.32 -6.70
C GLU A 57 -7.50 -25.62 -7.49
N ALA A 58 -7.04 -25.67 -8.74
CA ALA A 58 -7.03 -26.89 -9.55
C ALA A 58 -6.27 -28.01 -8.83
N MET A 59 -5.07 -27.71 -8.31
CA MET A 59 -4.28 -28.67 -7.52
C MET A 59 -4.92 -29.09 -6.19
N LYS A 60 -5.88 -28.31 -5.67
CA LYS A 60 -6.66 -28.68 -4.48
C LYS A 60 -7.81 -29.63 -4.85
N ALA A 61 -8.33 -29.55 -6.07
CA ALA A 61 -9.32 -30.50 -6.57
C ALA A 61 -8.70 -31.90 -6.77
N ASP A 62 -7.44 -31.95 -7.19
CA ASP A 62 -6.70 -33.19 -7.44
C ASP A 62 -6.14 -33.86 -6.15
N GLY A 63 -6.26 -33.24 -4.97
CA GLY A 63 -5.81 -33.84 -3.70
C GLY A 63 -5.54 -32.86 -2.55
N ALA A 64 -4.96 -33.38 -1.46
CA ALA A 64 -4.72 -32.60 -0.25
C ALA A 64 -3.64 -31.51 -0.43
N LEU A 65 -4.06 -30.25 -0.26
CA LEU A 65 -3.16 -29.10 -0.31
C LEU A 65 -2.37 -28.94 1.01
N ASP A 66 -1.03 -28.92 0.92
CA ASP A 66 -0.12 -28.70 2.04
C ASP A 66 -0.32 -27.32 2.72
N LYS A 67 0.01 -27.21 4.02
CA LYS A 67 -0.13 -25.98 4.84
C LYS A 67 0.58 -24.79 4.21
N ALA A 68 1.77 -25.01 3.61
CA ALA A 68 2.52 -23.97 2.92
C ALA A 68 1.76 -23.40 1.71
N ARG A 69 1.11 -24.27 0.93
CA ARG A 69 0.32 -23.89 -0.24
C ARG A 69 -0.97 -23.14 0.14
N LYS A 70 -1.61 -23.51 1.25
CA LYS A 70 -2.75 -22.75 1.82
C LYS A 70 -2.33 -21.34 2.25
N HIS A 71 -1.17 -21.20 2.88
CA HIS A 71 -0.66 -19.89 3.28
C HIS A 71 -0.34 -19.00 2.06
N LYS A 72 0.27 -19.59 1.02
CA LYS A 72 0.55 -18.88 -0.24
C LYS A 72 -0.73 -18.42 -0.93
N LYS A 73 -1.77 -19.25 -0.97
CA LYS A 73 -3.10 -18.87 -1.48
C LYS A 73 -3.64 -17.62 -0.77
N ARG A 74 -3.62 -17.62 0.57
CA ARG A 74 -4.08 -16.48 1.37
C ARG A 74 -3.30 -15.20 1.10
N GLN A 75 -1.97 -15.28 0.96
CA GLN A 75 -1.13 -14.12 0.62
C GLN A 75 -1.47 -13.54 -0.77
N LEU A 76 -1.76 -14.41 -1.74
CA LEU A 76 -2.14 -14.01 -3.09
C LEU A 76 -3.53 -13.35 -3.09
N GLU A 77 -4.48 -13.90 -2.34
CA GLU A 77 -5.82 -13.33 -2.16
C GLU A 77 -5.77 -11.94 -1.49
N ASP A 78 -5.00 -11.80 -0.41
CA ASP A 78 -4.81 -10.52 0.28
C ASP A 78 -4.20 -9.45 -0.65
N THR A 79 -3.24 -9.87 -1.48
CA THR A 79 -2.61 -9.00 -2.48
C THR A 79 -3.60 -8.61 -3.59
N LEU A 80 -4.38 -9.56 -4.09
CA LEU A 80 -5.38 -9.34 -5.13
C LEU A 80 -6.47 -8.37 -4.65
N ASN A 81 -6.99 -8.57 -3.45
CA ASN A 81 -8.00 -7.69 -2.85
C ASN A 81 -7.49 -6.25 -2.71
N LEU A 82 -6.21 -6.07 -2.35
CA LEU A 82 -5.58 -4.77 -2.27
C LEU A 82 -5.50 -4.08 -3.64
N VAL A 83 -5.08 -4.80 -4.68
CA VAL A 83 -4.98 -4.30 -6.06
C VAL A 83 -6.37 -3.92 -6.60
N ILE A 84 -7.38 -4.78 -6.42
CA ILE A 84 -8.76 -4.52 -6.88
C ILE A 84 -9.34 -3.29 -6.18
N LYS A 85 -9.19 -3.18 -4.86
CA LYS A 85 -9.66 -2.02 -4.10
C LYS A 85 -9.02 -0.72 -4.58
N LYS A 86 -7.70 -0.73 -4.81
CA LYS A 86 -6.97 0.45 -5.33
C LYS A 86 -7.41 0.81 -6.75
N ARG A 87 -7.58 -0.16 -7.66
CA ARG A 87 -8.08 0.09 -9.03
C ARG A 87 -9.50 0.65 -9.04
N LYS A 88 -10.41 0.16 -8.20
CA LYS A 88 -11.78 0.69 -8.10
C LYS A 88 -11.79 2.15 -7.65
N VAL A 89 -10.99 2.51 -6.64
CA VAL A 89 -10.85 3.89 -6.19
C VAL A 89 -10.29 4.78 -7.31
N MET A 90 -9.24 4.34 -8.00
CA MET A 90 -8.69 5.10 -9.13
C MET A 90 -9.70 5.28 -10.26
N ARG A 91 -10.43 4.21 -10.63
CA ARG A 91 -11.47 4.29 -11.66
C ARG A 91 -12.55 5.30 -11.27
N ASN A 92 -13.02 5.26 -10.03
CA ASN A 92 -13.99 6.23 -9.52
C ASN A 92 -13.43 7.66 -9.55
N PHE A 93 -12.16 7.83 -9.21
CA PHE A 93 -11.49 9.13 -9.23
C PHE A 93 -11.36 9.67 -10.66
N ILE A 94 -10.99 8.83 -11.62
CA ILE A 94 -10.94 9.17 -13.05
C ILE A 94 -12.34 9.55 -13.54
N ASN A 95 -13.37 8.79 -13.18
CA ASN A 95 -14.75 9.08 -13.59
C ASN A 95 -15.22 10.45 -13.04
N ILE A 96 -14.97 10.73 -11.76
CA ILE A 96 -15.29 12.02 -11.14
C ILE A 96 -14.50 13.15 -11.80
N PHE A 97 -13.21 12.95 -12.08
CA PHE A 97 -12.37 13.95 -12.74
C PHE A 97 -12.83 14.23 -14.17
N SER A 98 -13.15 13.18 -14.95
CA SER A 98 -13.72 13.35 -16.29
C SER A 98 -15.08 14.04 -16.26
N LEU A 99 -15.95 13.73 -15.29
CA LEU A 99 -17.24 14.40 -15.14
C LEU A 99 -17.06 15.88 -14.77
N TRP A 100 -16.05 16.20 -13.97
CA TRP A 100 -15.71 17.58 -13.63
C TRP A 100 -15.13 18.33 -14.82
N ASP A 101 -14.22 17.73 -15.59
CA ASP A 101 -13.68 18.31 -16.83
C ASP A 101 -14.78 18.57 -17.87
N ILE A 102 -15.73 17.65 -18.00
CA ILE A 102 -16.91 17.82 -18.87
C ILE A 102 -17.78 18.98 -18.37
N TRP A 103 -18.07 19.03 -17.06
CA TRP A 103 -18.90 20.09 -16.48
C TRP A 103 -18.25 21.47 -16.56
N CYS A 104 -16.94 21.57 -16.33
CA CYS A 104 -16.17 22.80 -16.49
C CYS A 104 -16.10 23.27 -17.95
N ASN A 105 -15.89 22.36 -18.91
CA ASN A 105 -15.91 22.72 -20.33
C ASN A 105 -17.30 23.16 -20.81
N SER A 106 -18.38 22.59 -20.28
CA SER A 106 -19.74 23.07 -20.56
C SER A 106 -20.03 24.46 -19.98
N LEU A 107 -19.36 24.86 -18.90
CA LEU A 107 -19.50 26.20 -18.29
C LEU A 107 -18.70 27.29 -19.02
N ILE A 108 -17.71 26.92 -19.83
CA ILE A 108 -16.84 27.86 -20.57
C ILE A 108 -17.49 28.29 -21.91
N PHE A 109 -18.53 27.57 -22.36
CA PHE A 109 -19.24 27.82 -23.63
C PHE A 109 -20.61 28.51 -23.48
N PHE A 110 -20.94 29.01 -22.29
CA PHE A 110 -22.09 29.89 -21.99
C PHE A 110 -21.60 31.20 -21.36
#